data_AF-A0A673UN52-F1
#
_entry.id   AF-A0A673UN52-F1
#
_cell.length_a   1.000
_cell.length_b   1.000
_cell.length_c   1.000
_cell.angle_alpha   90.00
_cell.angle_beta   90.00
_cell.angle_gamma   90.00
#
_symmetry.space_group_name_H-M   'P 1'
#
loop_
_entity.id
_entity.type
_entity.pdbx_description
1 polymer ?
#
loop_
_entity_poly.entity_id
_entity_poly.type
_entity_poly.pdbx_seq_one_letter_code
_entity_poly.pdbx_strand_id
1 'polypeptide(L)'
;MRLGNQVLCSEDLTLKQKGQKNRAAPQASAGPHHTQVEGPEQCEKLARGRCVMWIRWWLWPLVAICSADQFRDEAERIMRGTPVIDGHNDLPWKLLNMFNNQLQDEKANLTSLADTHTNIPKLRAGFVGGQFWSAYTPCDTQNKDAVRRTLEQIDVIHRMCQMYPEAFVCVTDSTGIRQAFWEGRVASLVGVEGGHSIDSSLGVLRTLYHLGMRYLTLTHSCNTPWADNWLVDTGEDKAESQGLSSFGQSVVKEMNRLGVIIDLAHVSVATMKATLRLSKAPVLFSHSSAYSLCHHRRNVPDDVLQLVNQTRSLVMVNFYNDYVSCKKEATLSQVADHLDHIKKVAGAGAVGFGGDFDGVSRLPVGLEDVSKYPNLVAELLRRQWTEAEIRGALADNLLRVFEEVEQARVGTNNGTSKSKWREGELFLKTELQTGDHHKYRYQKIHGGTRTLRPGTRTSAGGAAALPRSSTEEDEPWRGRRQARAPGPR
;
A
#
# COMPACT_ATOMS: atom_id res chain seq x y z
N MET A 1 39.64 -36.79 1.17
CA MET A 1 40.43 -36.93 -0.09
C MET A 1 40.38 -35.61 -0.83
N ARG A 2 41.53 -35.11 -1.27
CA ARG A 2 41.72 -33.86 -2.04
C ARG A 2 41.41 -34.09 -3.53
N LEU A 3 41.35 -32.95 -4.25
CA LEU A 3 41.54 -32.72 -5.69
C LEU A 3 40.21 -32.57 -6.46
N GLY A 4 40.00 -31.58 -7.31
CA GLY A 4 40.88 -30.49 -7.76
C GLY A 4 40.14 -29.64 -8.81
N ASN A 5 40.48 -28.35 -8.86
CA ASN A 5 40.14 -27.42 -9.94
C ASN A 5 40.66 -27.93 -11.29
N GLN A 6 39.91 -27.70 -12.36
CA GLN A 6 40.47 -27.23 -13.63
C GLN A 6 39.40 -26.59 -14.53
N VAL A 7 39.60 -25.30 -14.80
CA VAL A 7 39.01 -24.52 -15.89
C VAL A 7 39.92 -24.71 -17.11
N LEU A 8 39.34 -24.95 -18.29
CA LEU A 8 39.97 -24.67 -19.58
C LEU A 8 38.91 -24.21 -20.58
N CYS A 9 39.02 -22.93 -20.98
CA CYS A 9 38.38 -22.35 -22.15
C CYS A 9 39.12 -22.82 -23.41
N SER A 10 38.38 -23.15 -24.47
CA SER A 10 38.90 -23.20 -25.84
C SER A 10 37.98 -22.36 -26.71
N GLU A 11 38.54 -21.32 -27.32
CA GLU A 11 37.97 -20.65 -28.49
C GLU A 11 38.14 -21.56 -29.72
N ASP A 12 37.17 -21.56 -30.63
CA ASP A 12 37.47 -21.68 -32.06
C ASP A 12 36.32 -21.13 -32.92
N LEU A 13 36.62 -20.00 -33.57
CA LEU A 13 35.82 -19.37 -34.62
C LEU A 13 36.20 -19.99 -35.96
N THR A 14 35.25 -20.60 -36.67
CA THR A 14 35.40 -20.89 -38.11
C THR A 14 34.20 -20.36 -38.90
N LEU A 15 34.46 -19.25 -39.61
CA LEU A 15 33.62 -18.70 -40.67
C LEU A 15 33.74 -19.56 -41.94
N LYS A 16 32.60 -19.96 -42.52
CA LYS A 16 32.49 -20.46 -43.90
C LYS A 16 31.79 -19.42 -44.78
N GLN A 17 32.49 -18.91 -45.79
CA GLN A 17 31.93 -18.15 -46.91
C GLN A 17 31.35 -19.07 -48.00
N LYS A 18 30.29 -18.61 -48.69
CA LYS A 18 30.04 -18.87 -50.13
C LYS A 18 28.98 -17.90 -50.69
N GLY A 19 29.24 -17.33 -51.87
CA GLY A 19 28.20 -16.83 -52.78
C GLY A 19 28.37 -15.41 -53.36
N GLN A 20 29.18 -15.27 -54.41
CA GLN A 20 29.32 -14.08 -55.26
C GLN A 20 28.10 -13.81 -56.17
N LYS A 21 27.90 -12.54 -56.57
CA LYS A 21 27.52 -12.16 -57.94
C LYS A 21 27.98 -10.72 -58.32
N ASN A 22 28.85 -10.70 -59.34
CA ASN A 22 29.35 -9.68 -60.28
C ASN A 22 28.68 -8.28 -60.38
N ARG A 23 29.48 -7.20 -60.55
CA ARG A 23 29.95 -6.68 -61.88
C ARG A 23 30.84 -5.41 -61.78
N ALA A 24 31.82 -5.38 -62.70
CA ALA A 24 32.47 -4.25 -63.41
C ALA A 24 33.60 -3.41 -62.74
N ALA A 25 34.79 -3.50 -63.35
CA ALA A 25 36.03 -2.72 -63.22
C ALA A 25 35.96 -1.40 -64.08
N PRO A 26 37.04 -0.59 -64.32
CA PRO A 26 38.49 -0.74 -64.11
C PRO A 26 39.16 0.53 -63.47
N GLN A 27 40.46 0.76 -63.28
CA GLN A 27 41.68 0.47 -64.07
C GLN A 27 42.95 0.97 -63.31
N ALA A 28 44.08 0.28 -63.53
CA ALA A 28 45.54 0.65 -63.57
C ALA A 28 46.10 1.84 -62.73
N SER A 29 47.31 1.82 -62.14
CA SER A 29 48.64 1.49 -62.71
C SER A 29 49.72 1.54 -61.60
N ALA A 30 50.65 0.58 -61.52
CA ALA A 30 52.08 0.65 -61.90
C ALA A 30 53.05 0.74 -60.69
N GLY A 31 53.99 -0.23 -60.59
CA GLY A 31 55.18 -0.18 -59.71
C GLY A 31 56.31 0.66 -60.34
N PRO A 32 57.62 0.42 -60.10
CA PRO A 32 58.28 -0.67 -59.34
C PRO A 32 59.51 -0.21 -58.48
N HIS A 33 60.25 -1.20 -57.93
CA HIS A 33 61.70 -1.22 -57.59
C HIS A 33 62.17 -1.36 -56.11
N HIS A 34 62.75 -2.55 -55.86
CA HIS A 34 63.99 -2.92 -55.14
C HIS A 34 64.96 -1.76 -54.80
N THR A 35 65.76 -1.73 -53.71
CA THR A 35 66.71 -2.69 -53.10
C THR A 35 67.27 -2.04 -51.80
N GLN A 36 67.26 -2.69 -50.63
CA GLN A 36 68.39 -3.27 -49.87
C GLN A 36 69.30 -2.34 -48.98
N VAL A 37 69.57 -2.85 -47.75
CA VAL A 37 70.67 -2.58 -46.75
C VAL A 37 70.69 -1.19 -46.07
N GLU A 38 71.02 -0.89 -44.80
CA GLU A 38 71.75 -1.46 -43.64
C GLU A 38 71.10 -0.99 -42.30
N GLY A 39 71.38 -1.65 -41.16
CA GLY A 39 71.10 -1.13 -39.79
C GLY A 39 72.32 -0.38 -39.22
N PRO A 40 72.52 -0.28 -37.89
CA PRO A 40 71.62 -0.08 -36.75
C PRO A 40 71.89 1.30 -36.06
N GLU A 41 71.31 1.56 -34.89
CA GLU A 41 71.56 2.75 -34.02
C GLU A 41 71.02 4.11 -34.49
N GLN A 42 69.71 4.32 -34.32
CA GLN A 42 69.16 5.59 -33.82
C GLN A 42 67.66 5.45 -33.53
N CYS A 43 67.31 4.90 -32.37
CA CYS A 43 66.02 5.24 -31.74
C CYS A 43 65.95 4.90 -30.24
N GLU A 44 67.04 5.15 -29.52
CA GLU A 44 67.00 5.17 -28.06
C GLU A 44 66.48 6.55 -27.60
N LYS A 45 65.17 6.82 -27.76
CA LYS A 45 64.44 7.89 -27.03
C LYS A 45 62.91 7.96 -27.21
N LEU A 46 62.25 6.99 -27.86
CA LEU A 46 60.79 7.03 -28.08
C LEU A 46 60.00 5.82 -27.54
N ALA A 47 60.57 5.07 -26.60
CA ALA A 47 59.93 3.86 -26.04
C ALA A 47 59.68 3.89 -24.52
N ARG A 48 59.77 5.05 -23.84
CA ARG A 48 59.48 5.16 -22.39
C ARG A 48 58.26 6.01 -22.02
N GLY A 49 57.52 6.56 -22.98
CA GLY A 49 56.38 7.45 -22.73
C GLY A 49 54.97 6.87 -22.98
N ARG A 50 54.85 5.67 -23.58
CA ARG A 50 53.55 5.17 -24.09
C ARG A 50 53.03 3.87 -23.49
N CYS A 51 53.79 3.18 -22.63
CA CYS A 51 53.33 1.93 -22.01
C CYS A 51 52.65 2.08 -20.64
N VAL A 52 52.76 3.23 -19.97
CA VAL A 52 52.14 3.41 -18.63
C VAL A 52 50.70 3.97 -18.71
N MET A 53 50.24 4.38 -19.89
CA MET A 53 48.92 5.01 -20.08
C MET A 53 47.80 4.07 -20.55
N TRP A 54 48.08 2.78 -20.83
CA TRP A 54 47.10 1.83 -21.38
C TRP A 54 46.64 0.73 -20.41
N ILE A 55 47.24 0.61 -19.23
CA ILE A 55 46.82 -0.37 -18.19
C ILE A 55 45.77 0.23 -17.24
N ARG A 56 45.56 1.56 -17.26
CA ARG A 56 44.60 2.24 -16.38
C ARG A 56 43.14 2.22 -16.85
N TRP A 57 42.88 1.86 -18.11
CA TRP A 57 41.54 1.93 -18.73
C TRP A 57 40.80 0.60 -18.80
N TRP A 58 41.43 -0.52 -18.44
CA TRP A 58 40.81 -1.86 -18.44
C TRP A 58 40.40 -2.37 -17.05
N LEU A 59 40.72 -1.65 -15.97
CA LEU A 59 40.35 -2.02 -14.59
C LEU A 59 39.05 -1.37 -14.10
N TRP A 60 38.57 -0.31 -14.75
CA TRP A 60 37.36 0.39 -14.33
C TRP A 60 36.05 -0.40 -14.52
N PRO A 61 35.86 -1.20 -15.58
CA PRO A 61 34.66 -2.04 -15.70
C PRO A 61 34.61 -3.15 -14.65
N LEU A 62 35.77 -3.71 -14.26
CA LEU A 62 35.86 -4.81 -13.29
C LEU A 62 35.60 -4.35 -11.84
N VAL A 63 35.98 -3.13 -11.48
CA VAL A 63 35.72 -2.56 -10.14
C VAL A 63 34.24 -2.19 -9.95
N ALA A 64 33.56 -1.72 -11.00
CA ALA A 64 32.14 -1.38 -10.94
C ALA A 64 31.23 -2.61 -10.85
N ILE A 65 31.61 -3.74 -11.45
CA ILE A 65 30.84 -5.00 -11.38
C ILE A 65 30.97 -5.63 -9.98
N CYS A 66 32.15 -5.61 -9.35
CA CYS A 66 32.33 -6.14 -7.98
C CYS A 66 31.56 -5.38 -6.90
N SER A 67 31.31 -4.07 -7.06
CA SER A 67 30.61 -3.27 -6.03
C SER A 67 29.09 -3.38 -6.09
N ALA A 68 28.53 -3.61 -7.29
CA ALA A 68 27.09 -3.80 -7.47
C ALA A 68 26.58 -5.09 -6.80
N ASP A 69 27.34 -6.19 -6.93
CA ASP A 69 27.04 -7.45 -6.24
C ASP A 69 27.11 -7.28 -4.71
N GLN A 70 28.08 -6.53 -4.20
CA GLN A 70 28.26 -6.36 -2.75
C GLN A 70 27.07 -5.66 -2.07
N PHE A 71 26.50 -4.60 -2.65
CA PHE A 71 25.35 -3.91 -2.05
C PHE A 71 24.08 -4.74 -2.12
N ARG A 72 23.92 -5.56 -3.16
CA ARG A 72 22.78 -6.46 -3.30
C ARG A 72 22.84 -7.58 -2.25
N ASP A 73 24.00 -8.20 -2.06
CA ASP A 73 24.21 -9.22 -1.03
C ASP A 73 23.95 -8.67 0.37
N GLU A 74 24.42 -7.45 0.64
CA GLU A 74 24.23 -6.78 1.92
C GLU A 74 22.75 -6.42 2.16
N ALA A 75 22.05 -5.96 1.12
CA ALA A 75 20.60 -5.72 1.18
C ALA A 75 19.86 -7.01 1.57
N GLU A 76 20.16 -8.13 0.93
CA GLU A 76 19.54 -9.42 1.25
C GLU A 76 19.90 -9.88 2.67
N ARG A 77 21.15 -9.70 3.12
CA ARG A 77 21.57 -10.01 4.49
C ARG A 77 20.73 -9.23 5.52
N ILE A 78 20.56 -7.93 5.31
CA ILE A 78 19.75 -7.08 6.20
C ILE A 78 18.28 -7.53 6.16
N MET A 79 17.72 -7.74 4.97
CA MET A 79 16.31 -8.08 4.78
C MET A 79 15.94 -9.49 5.27
N ARG A 80 16.89 -10.43 5.38
CA ARG A 80 16.68 -11.70 6.09
C ARG A 80 16.42 -11.50 7.59
N GLY A 81 17.05 -10.48 8.19
CA GLY A 81 16.87 -10.15 9.61
C GLY A 81 15.74 -9.15 9.87
N THR A 82 15.49 -8.23 8.94
CA THR A 82 14.39 -7.27 8.97
C THR A 82 13.70 -7.25 7.60
N PRO A 83 12.73 -8.15 7.37
CA PRO A 83 11.92 -8.13 6.16
C PRO A 83 11.20 -6.79 5.96
N VAL A 84 10.86 -6.44 4.72
CA VAL A 84 10.08 -5.23 4.45
C VAL A 84 8.63 -5.40 4.93
N ILE A 85 8.09 -4.36 5.56
CA ILE A 85 6.67 -4.13 5.78
C ILE A 85 6.23 -3.07 4.78
N ASP A 86 5.43 -3.48 3.81
CA ASP A 86 4.84 -2.56 2.85
C ASP A 86 3.45 -2.06 3.32
N GLY A 87 3.22 -0.76 3.19
CA GLY A 87 2.04 -0.06 3.70
C GLY A 87 0.80 -0.17 2.83
N HIS A 88 0.92 -0.53 1.55
CA HIS A 88 -0.21 -0.48 0.64
C HIS A 88 -0.02 -1.33 -0.62
N ASN A 89 -0.90 -2.33 -0.80
CA ASN A 89 -0.94 -3.19 -1.96
C ASN A 89 -2.39 -3.59 -2.29
N ASP A 90 -2.77 -3.41 -3.55
CA ASP A 90 -4.14 -3.60 -4.08
C ASP A 90 -4.39 -4.97 -4.72
N LEU A 91 -3.61 -5.99 -4.37
CA LEU A 91 -3.92 -7.36 -4.78
C LEU A 91 -5.39 -7.75 -4.51
N PRO A 92 -6.04 -7.39 -3.38
CA PRO A 92 -7.47 -7.65 -3.18
C PRO A 92 -8.37 -7.02 -4.25
N TRP A 93 -8.04 -5.83 -4.75
CA TRP A 93 -8.76 -5.19 -5.84
C TRP A 93 -8.57 -5.92 -7.18
N LYS A 94 -7.36 -6.45 -7.45
CA LYS A 94 -7.14 -7.34 -8.60
C LYS A 94 -7.95 -8.62 -8.51
N LEU A 95 -8.00 -9.25 -7.35
CA LEU A 95 -8.78 -10.47 -7.12
C LEU A 95 -10.28 -10.25 -7.36
N LEU A 96 -10.81 -9.09 -6.97
CA LEU A 96 -12.18 -8.70 -7.27
C LEU A 96 -12.39 -8.51 -8.78
N ASN A 97 -11.56 -7.71 -9.44
CA ASN A 97 -11.78 -7.40 -10.86
C ASN A 97 -11.55 -8.58 -11.80
N MET A 98 -10.56 -9.42 -11.50
CA MET A 98 -10.16 -10.51 -12.37
C MET A 98 -11.00 -11.76 -12.14
N PHE A 99 -11.41 -12.02 -10.89
CA PHE A 99 -12.02 -13.30 -10.49
C PHE A 99 -13.29 -13.14 -9.65
N ASN A 100 -13.79 -11.92 -9.44
CA ASN A 100 -14.91 -11.64 -8.55
C ASN A 100 -14.72 -12.29 -7.17
N ASN A 101 -13.49 -12.24 -6.64
CA ASN A 101 -13.06 -12.82 -5.36
C ASN A 101 -13.18 -14.37 -5.24
N GLN A 102 -13.31 -15.08 -6.37
CA GLN A 102 -13.36 -16.55 -6.42
C GLN A 102 -11.96 -17.16 -6.34
N LEU A 103 -11.40 -17.26 -5.13
CA LEU A 103 -10.04 -17.75 -4.89
C LEU A 103 -9.81 -19.22 -5.28
N GLN A 104 -10.87 -19.99 -5.52
CA GLN A 104 -10.77 -21.38 -5.99
C GLN A 104 -10.63 -21.48 -7.53
N ASP A 105 -10.80 -20.38 -8.27
CA ASP A 105 -10.46 -20.35 -9.69
C ASP A 105 -8.95 -20.63 -9.83
N GLU A 106 -8.58 -21.60 -10.68
CA GLU A 106 -7.18 -21.97 -10.90
C GLU A 106 -6.33 -20.77 -11.35
N LYS A 107 -6.93 -19.81 -12.07
CA LYS A 107 -6.25 -18.58 -12.50
C LYS A 107 -5.99 -17.61 -11.35
N ALA A 108 -6.72 -17.72 -10.25
CA ALA A 108 -6.53 -16.95 -9.03
C ALA A 108 -5.50 -17.57 -8.07
N ASN A 109 -4.85 -18.68 -8.46
CA ASN A 109 -3.86 -19.34 -7.61
C ASN A 109 -2.65 -18.44 -7.37
N LEU A 110 -2.45 -17.97 -6.14
CA LEU A 110 -1.42 -16.99 -5.78
C LEU A 110 0.01 -17.53 -5.87
N THR A 111 0.20 -18.84 -6.01
CA THR A 111 1.53 -19.43 -6.25
C THR A 111 1.97 -19.29 -7.71
N SER A 112 1.01 -19.14 -8.63
CA SER A 112 1.23 -19.06 -10.08
C SER A 112 0.56 -17.85 -10.74
N LEU A 113 -0.06 -16.96 -9.97
CA LEU A 113 -0.76 -15.79 -10.46
C LEU A 113 0.19 -14.95 -11.32
N ALA A 114 -0.20 -14.78 -12.57
CA ALA A 114 0.48 -13.96 -13.56
C ALA A 114 -0.24 -12.62 -13.73
N ASP A 115 0.38 -11.68 -14.44
CA ASP A 115 -0.19 -10.38 -14.81
C ASP A 115 -0.54 -9.42 -13.64
N THR A 116 -0.06 -9.74 -12.44
CA THR A 116 -0.06 -8.86 -11.28
C THR A 116 1.36 -8.52 -10.84
N HIS A 117 1.48 -7.40 -10.13
CA HIS A 117 2.72 -7.05 -9.45
C HIS A 117 3.00 -8.00 -8.26
N THR A 118 1.97 -8.68 -7.75
CA THR A 118 2.06 -9.50 -6.54
C THR A 118 1.63 -10.94 -6.77
N ASN A 119 2.50 -11.87 -6.34
CA ASN A 119 2.18 -13.28 -6.13
C ASN A 119 3.11 -13.83 -5.03
N ILE A 120 2.86 -15.06 -4.55
CA ILE A 120 3.63 -15.64 -3.44
C ILE A 120 5.13 -15.73 -3.76
N PRO A 121 5.58 -16.30 -4.91
CA PRO A 121 6.99 -16.35 -5.26
C PRO A 121 7.68 -14.97 -5.28
N LYS A 122 7.01 -13.94 -5.84
CA LYS A 122 7.55 -12.57 -5.91
C LYS A 122 7.71 -11.97 -4.52
N LEU A 123 6.71 -12.12 -3.63
CA LEU A 123 6.80 -11.65 -2.24
C LEU A 123 7.99 -12.25 -1.51
N ARG A 124 8.22 -13.57 -1.71
CA ARG A 124 9.38 -14.26 -1.13
C ARG A 124 10.70 -13.75 -1.69
N ALA A 125 10.81 -13.60 -3.00
CA ALA A 125 12.00 -13.05 -3.66
C ALA A 125 12.30 -11.59 -3.28
N GLY A 126 11.25 -10.84 -2.93
CA GLY A 126 11.34 -9.46 -2.46
C GLY A 126 11.64 -9.30 -0.97
N PHE A 127 11.76 -10.39 -0.22
CA PHE A 127 11.93 -10.38 1.23
C PHE A 127 10.83 -9.57 1.95
N VAL A 128 9.59 -9.66 1.44
CA VAL A 128 8.41 -9.10 2.10
C VAL A 128 8.03 -9.98 3.27
N GLY A 129 8.02 -9.42 4.47
CA GLY A 129 7.59 -10.12 5.69
C GLY A 129 6.33 -9.54 6.30
N GLY A 130 5.91 -8.34 5.88
CA GLY A 130 4.65 -7.75 6.26
C GLY A 130 4.02 -6.98 5.10
N GLN A 131 2.70 -7.03 5.02
CA GLN A 131 1.93 -6.33 4.01
C GLN A 131 0.62 -5.87 4.62
N PHE A 132 0.34 -4.57 4.49
CA PHE A 132 -1.02 -4.08 4.58
C PHE A 132 -1.70 -4.26 3.22
N TRP A 133 -2.71 -5.11 3.20
CA TRP A 133 -3.56 -5.35 2.04
C TRP A 133 -4.68 -4.30 2.01
N SER A 134 -4.81 -3.61 0.88
CA SER A 134 -5.82 -2.57 0.70
C SER A 134 -7.20 -3.20 0.51
N ALA A 135 -8.10 -2.94 1.46
CA ALA A 135 -9.53 -3.18 1.35
C ALA A 135 -10.19 -1.95 0.71
N TYR A 136 -9.84 -1.70 -0.56
CA TYR A 136 -10.32 -0.58 -1.36
C TYR A 136 -11.70 -0.85 -1.98
N THR A 137 -12.53 0.19 -2.03
CA THR A 137 -13.74 0.24 -2.87
C THR A 137 -13.80 1.58 -3.61
N PRO A 138 -14.16 1.61 -4.91
CA PRO A 138 -14.19 2.85 -5.68
C PRO A 138 -15.07 3.97 -5.11
N CYS A 139 -14.69 5.22 -5.38
CA CYS A 139 -15.40 6.40 -4.89
C CYS A 139 -16.87 6.49 -5.34
N ASP A 140 -17.21 5.93 -6.51
CA ASP A 140 -18.58 5.90 -7.02
C ASP A 140 -19.53 4.95 -6.27
N THR A 141 -18.98 4.17 -5.33
CA THR A 141 -19.72 3.33 -4.37
C THR A 141 -20.14 4.08 -3.10
N GLN A 142 -19.61 5.29 -2.87
CA GLN A 142 -20.02 6.16 -1.75
C GLN A 142 -21.53 6.45 -1.84
N ASN A 143 -22.23 6.41 -0.70
CA ASN A 143 -23.70 6.53 -0.60
C ASN A 143 -24.49 5.44 -1.39
N LYS A 144 -23.82 4.34 -1.77
CA LYS A 144 -24.41 3.16 -2.42
C LYS A 144 -24.04 1.89 -1.66
N ASP A 145 -23.12 1.08 -2.21
CA ASP A 145 -22.73 -0.23 -1.69
C ASP A 145 -21.31 -0.25 -1.10
N ALA A 146 -20.71 0.91 -0.80
CA ALA A 146 -19.37 1.03 -0.21
C ALA A 146 -19.16 0.09 0.98
N VAL A 147 -20.03 0.15 2.00
CA VAL A 147 -19.90 -0.69 3.21
C VAL A 147 -19.89 -2.18 2.86
N ARG A 148 -20.79 -2.63 1.98
CA ARG A 148 -20.85 -4.04 1.56
C ARG A 148 -19.55 -4.45 0.87
N ARG A 149 -19.07 -3.65 -0.08
CA ARG A 149 -17.84 -3.96 -0.82
C ARG A 149 -16.62 -3.96 0.09
N THR A 150 -16.51 -3.03 1.03
CA THR A 150 -15.45 -3.05 2.04
C THR A 150 -15.47 -4.35 2.83
N LEU A 151 -16.65 -4.84 3.26
CA LEU A 151 -16.75 -6.13 3.95
C LEU A 151 -16.31 -7.30 3.07
N GLU A 152 -16.68 -7.31 1.78
CA GLU A 152 -16.27 -8.34 0.81
C GLU A 152 -14.75 -8.31 0.55
N GLN A 153 -14.14 -7.13 0.51
CA GLN A 153 -12.70 -6.97 0.35
C GLN A 153 -11.92 -7.41 1.59
N ILE A 154 -12.42 -7.10 2.79
CA ILE A 154 -11.86 -7.62 4.04
C ILE A 154 -11.99 -9.16 4.09
N ASP A 155 -13.14 -9.71 3.68
CA ASP A 155 -13.36 -11.15 3.58
C ASP A 155 -12.35 -11.84 2.64
N VAL A 156 -12.09 -11.29 1.44
CA VAL A 156 -11.13 -11.92 0.52
C VAL A 156 -9.71 -11.92 1.09
N ILE A 157 -9.31 -10.91 1.87
CA ILE A 157 -8.02 -10.87 2.56
C ILE A 157 -7.95 -12.00 3.61
N HIS A 158 -9.00 -12.17 4.42
CA HIS A 158 -9.05 -13.26 5.41
C HIS A 158 -9.03 -14.64 4.77
N ARG A 159 -9.83 -14.86 3.71
CA ARG A 159 -9.83 -16.15 2.98
C ARG A 159 -8.50 -16.41 2.27
N MET A 160 -7.83 -15.38 1.76
CA MET A 160 -6.49 -15.49 1.20
C MET A 160 -5.49 -16.00 2.26
N CYS A 161 -5.49 -15.43 3.46
CA CYS A 161 -4.66 -15.92 4.57
C CYS A 161 -4.97 -17.39 4.93
N GLN A 162 -6.25 -17.77 4.94
CA GLN A 162 -6.69 -19.13 5.27
C GLN A 162 -6.35 -20.15 4.19
N MET A 163 -6.34 -19.74 2.92
CA MET A 163 -6.07 -20.61 1.77
C MET A 163 -4.58 -20.91 1.60
N TYR A 164 -3.71 -19.97 1.96
CA TYR A 164 -2.24 -20.11 1.86
C TYR A 164 -1.56 -19.89 3.22
N PRO A 165 -1.86 -20.72 4.25
CA PRO A 165 -1.38 -20.51 5.62
C PRO A 165 0.14 -20.68 5.78
N GLU A 166 0.80 -21.34 4.81
CA GLU A 166 2.25 -21.45 4.70
C GLU A 166 2.92 -20.16 4.21
N ALA A 167 2.18 -19.33 3.48
CA ALA A 167 2.66 -18.05 2.97
C ALA A 167 2.26 -16.89 3.88
N PHE A 168 1.00 -16.86 4.31
CA PHE A 168 0.38 -15.72 4.97
C PHE A 168 -0.07 -16.05 6.40
N VAL A 169 -0.04 -15.03 7.25
CA VAL A 169 -0.73 -15.05 8.55
C VAL A 169 -1.43 -13.72 8.74
N CYS A 170 -2.75 -13.76 8.88
CA CYS A 170 -3.53 -12.57 9.17
C CYS A 170 -3.26 -12.14 10.63
N VAL A 171 -2.72 -10.94 10.81
CA VAL A 171 -2.37 -10.38 12.13
C VAL A 171 -2.99 -9.01 12.30
N THR A 172 -3.12 -8.59 13.55
CA THR A 172 -3.82 -7.34 13.85
C THR A 172 -3.11 -6.47 14.87
N ASP A 173 -1.85 -6.75 15.18
CA ASP A 173 -1.06 -5.97 16.11
C ASP A 173 0.43 -6.08 15.77
N SER A 174 1.21 -5.17 16.35
CA SER A 174 2.67 -5.11 16.20
C SER A 174 3.36 -6.42 16.61
N THR A 175 2.84 -7.09 17.64
CA THR A 175 3.38 -8.36 18.15
C THR A 175 3.17 -9.50 17.15
N GLY A 176 2.00 -9.56 16.51
CA GLY A 176 1.68 -10.52 15.47
C GLY A 176 2.56 -10.35 14.24
N ILE A 177 2.91 -9.11 13.86
CA ILE A 177 3.90 -8.87 12.78
C ILE A 177 5.25 -9.50 13.15
N ARG A 178 5.74 -9.24 14.37
CA ARG A 178 7.01 -9.83 14.84
C ARG A 178 6.96 -11.35 14.86
N GLN A 179 5.83 -11.94 15.27
CA GLN A 179 5.63 -13.39 15.26
C GLN A 179 5.67 -13.95 13.83
N ALA A 180 5.02 -13.30 12.87
CA ALA A 180 5.04 -13.71 11.48
C ALA A 180 6.48 -13.71 10.90
N PHE A 181 7.28 -12.70 11.24
CA PHE A 181 8.69 -12.63 10.85
C PHE A 181 9.46 -13.85 11.37
N TRP A 182 9.29 -14.20 12.65
CA TRP A 182 9.92 -15.36 13.27
C TRP A 182 9.52 -16.68 12.61
N GLU A 183 8.27 -16.79 12.16
CA GLU A 183 7.73 -17.97 11.48
C GLU A 183 8.08 -18.01 9.99
N GLY A 184 8.73 -16.98 9.45
CA GLY A 184 9.02 -16.86 8.03
C GLY A 184 7.74 -16.77 7.18
N ARG A 185 6.67 -16.17 7.71
CA ARG A 185 5.39 -15.92 7.00
C ARG A 185 5.19 -14.43 6.77
N VAL A 186 4.40 -14.07 5.77
CA VAL A 186 4.04 -12.68 5.50
C VAL A 186 2.90 -12.28 6.43
N ALA A 187 3.21 -11.38 7.37
CA ALA A 187 2.23 -10.72 8.21
C ALA A 187 1.23 -9.96 7.32
N SER A 188 -0.02 -10.39 7.34
CA SER A 188 -1.07 -9.84 6.48
C SER A 188 -2.03 -9.02 7.32
N LEU A 189 -2.07 -7.71 7.08
CA LEU A 189 -2.92 -6.77 7.81
C LEU A 189 -3.94 -6.14 6.86
N VAL A 190 -5.02 -5.63 7.43
CA VAL A 190 -6.07 -4.96 6.66
C VAL A 190 -5.92 -3.45 6.82
N GLY A 191 -5.75 -2.77 5.68
CA GLY A 191 -5.89 -1.32 5.56
C GLY A 191 -7.15 -0.97 4.78
N VAL A 192 -8.05 -0.16 5.33
CA VAL A 192 -9.25 0.26 4.59
C VAL A 192 -8.96 1.59 3.90
N GLU A 193 -9.08 1.62 2.59
CA GLU A 193 -8.75 2.80 1.79
C GLU A 193 -10.00 3.61 1.44
N GLY A 194 -10.19 4.71 2.16
CA GLY A 194 -11.23 5.69 1.92
C GLY A 194 -12.34 5.67 2.97
N GLY A 195 -12.55 6.83 3.59
CA GLY A 195 -13.55 7.03 4.65
C GLY A 195 -15.00 6.85 4.22
N HIS A 196 -15.29 6.82 2.91
CA HIS A 196 -16.62 6.46 2.40
C HIS A 196 -17.01 5.02 2.78
N SER A 197 -16.02 4.16 3.06
CA SER A 197 -16.22 2.79 3.56
C SER A 197 -16.95 2.71 4.90
N ILE A 198 -16.90 3.76 5.72
CA ILE A 198 -17.64 3.79 7.01
C ILE A 198 -19.02 4.43 6.88
N ASP A 199 -19.37 4.97 5.71
CA ASP A 199 -20.64 5.64 5.45
C ASP A 199 -21.03 6.63 6.58
N SER A 200 -20.04 7.43 6.98
CA SER A 200 -20.14 8.39 8.09
C SER A 200 -20.72 7.83 9.39
N SER A 201 -20.44 6.56 9.69
CA SER A 201 -20.92 5.85 10.88
C SER A 201 -19.78 5.36 11.76
N LEU A 202 -19.71 5.86 12.99
CA LEU A 202 -18.77 5.35 14.00
C LEU A 202 -19.06 3.89 14.39
N GLY A 203 -20.30 3.42 14.21
CA GLY A 203 -20.66 2.01 14.39
C GLY A 203 -20.00 1.11 13.35
N VAL A 204 -20.01 1.54 12.08
CA VAL A 204 -19.31 0.83 11.00
C VAL A 204 -17.80 0.88 11.23
N LEU A 205 -17.23 2.04 11.58
CA LEU A 205 -15.81 2.16 11.93
C LEU A 205 -15.35 1.13 12.98
N ARG A 206 -16.10 1.00 14.09
CA ARG A 206 -15.83 -0.02 15.12
C ARG A 206 -15.98 -1.45 14.60
N THR A 207 -16.95 -1.69 13.72
CA THR A 207 -17.16 -3.00 13.11
C THR A 207 -15.97 -3.39 12.24
N LEU A 208 -15.49 -2.48 11.38
CA LEU A 208 -14.30 -2.72 10.55
C LEU A 208 -13.06 -3.00 11.41
N TYR A 209 -12.87 -2.28 12.52
CA TYR A 209 -11.81 -2.58 13.50
C TYR A 209 -11.90 -4.01 14.04
N HIS A 210 -13.09 -4.47 14.42
CA HIS A 210 -13.31 -5.84 14.89
C HIS A 210 -13.08 -6.90 13.80
N LEU A 211 -13.30 -6.53 12.54
CA LEU A 211 -13.00 -7.37 11.37
C LEU A 211 -11.52 -7.32 10.95
N GLY A 212 -10.66 -6.62 11.70
CA GLY A 212 -9.21 -6.65 11.48
C GLY A 212 -8.61 -5.38 10.86
N MET A 213 -9.41 -4.36 10.53
CA MET A 213 -8.88 -3.08 10.03
C MET A 213 -7.91 -2.47 11.05
N ARG A 214 -6.70 -2.10 10.60
CA ARG A 214 -5.66 -1.48 11.44
C ARG A 214 -5.16 -0.13 10.96
N TYR A 215 -5.47 0.25 9.72
CA TYR A 215 -5.54 1.67 9.36
C TYR A 215 -6.82 1.99 8.58
N LEU A 216 -7.19 3.26 8.58
CA LEU A 216 -8.18 3.84 7.67
C LEU A 216 -7.59 5.06 6.97
N THR A 217 -7.56 5.04 5.64
CA THR A 217 -7.27 6.21 4.81
C THR A 217 -8.49 7.13 4.84
N LEU A 218 -8.33 8.36 5.32
CA LEU A 218 -9.49 9.22 5.63
C LEU A 218 -10.36 9.53 4.41
N THR A 219 -9.75 9.63 3.23
CA THR A 219 -10.43 9.78 1.94
C THR A 219 -9.73 8.89 0.90
N HIS A 220 -10.39 8.60 -0.21
CA HIS A 220 -9.69 8.23 -1.46
C HIS A 220 -9.67 9.48 -2.36
N SER A 221 -9.74 9.35 -3.68
CA SER A 221 -9.85 10.48 -4.63
C SER A 221 -11.29 11.04 -4.73
N CYS A 222 -11.91 11.27 -3.57
CA CYS A 222 -13.22 11.89 -3.41
C CYS A 222 -13.39 12.37 -1.96
N ASN A 223 -14.12 13.47 -1.78
CA ASN A 223 -14.49 13.92 -0.44
C ASN A 223 -15.42 12.90 0.24
N THR A 224 -15.31 12.81 1.55
CA THR A 224 -16.39 12.30 2.40
C THR A 224 -17.15 13.49 2.99
N PRO A 225 -18.33 13.30 3.59
CA PRO A 225 -19.05 14.39 4.28
C PRO A 225 -18.26 15.05 5.43
N TRP A 226 -17.10 14.50 5.80
CA TRP A 226 -16.36 14.88 7.00
C TRP A 226 -14.86 15.07 6.82
N ALA A 227 -14.32 14.82 5.62
CA ALA A 227 -12.91 15.03 5.29
C ALA A 227 -12.72 15.36 3.79
N ASP A 228 -11.82 16.30 3.51
CA ASP A 228 -11.48 16.73 2.15
C ASP A 228 -10.31 15.95 1.55
N ASN A 229 -10.43 15.60 0.28
CA ASN A 229 -9.44 14.82 -0.48
C ASN A 229 -8.43 15.67 -1.27
N TRP A 230 -7.38 15.04 -1.79
CA TRP A 230 -6.25 15.67 -2.46
C TRP A 230 -6.63 16.44 -3.74
N LEU A 231 -7.73 16.09 -4.43
CA LEU A 231 -8.22 16.80 -5.60
C LEU A 231 -8.62 18.24 -5.28
N VAL A 232 -8.96 18.54 -4.01
CA VAL A 232 -9.20 19.91 -3.56
C VAL A 232 -7.99 20.81 -3.79
N ASP A 233 -6.77 20.30 -3.61
CA ASP A 233 -5.54 21.08 -3.80
C ASP A 233 -5.14 21.23 -5.28
N THR A 234 -5.84 20.53 -6.18
CA THR A 234 -5.73 20.71 -7.65
C THR A 234 -6.77 21.69 -8.20
N GLY A 235 -7.85 21.95 -7.43
CA GLY A 235 -9.01 22.72 -7.87
C GLY A 235 -10.08 21.89 -8.60
N GLU A 236 -9.90 20.58 -8.75
CA GLU A 236 -10.87 19.66 -9.36
C GLU A 236 -12.08 19.40 -8.43
N ASP A 237 -11.84 19.33 -7.11
CA ASP A 237 -12.89 19.21 -6.09
C ASP A 237 -12.99 20.47 -5.23
N LYS A 238 -14.15 20.65 -4.58
CA LYS A 238 -14.38 21.76 -3.63
C LYS A 238 -14.01 21.34 -2.21
N ALA A 239 -13.43 22.25 -1.44
CA ALA A 239 -13.23 22.05 0.00
C ALA A 239 -14.59 22.11 0.72
N GLU A 240 -15.13 20.96 1.16
CA GLU A 240 -16.41 20.89 1.87
C GLU A 240 -16.21 21.07 3.37
N SER A 241 -15.21 20.39 3.93
CA SER A 241 -14.89 20.40 5.36
C SER A 241 -13.79 21.41 5.74
N GLN A 242 -13.09 21.96 4.74
CA GLN A 242 -11.86 22.75 4.90
C GLN A 242 -10.82 22.02 5.77
N GLY A 243 -10.65 20.72 5.48
CA GLY A 243 -9.88 19.78 6.29
C GLY A 243 -10.79 18.72 6.92
N LEU A 244 -11.13 18.90 8.21
CA LEU A 244 -11.99 17.97 8.96
C LEU A 244 -13.23 18.68 9.52
N SER A 245 -14.42 18.12 9.25
CA SER A 245 -15.66 18.58 9.88
C SER A 245 -15.68 18.26 11.38
N SER A 246 -16.67 18.77 12.11
CA SER A 246 -16.86 18.41 13.53
C SER A 246 -17.07 16.89 13.73
N PHE A 247 -17.70 16.22 12.78
CA PHE A 247 -17.81 14.77 12.77
C PHE A 247 -16.48 14.11 12.41
N GLY A 248 -15.73 14.63 11.43
CA GLY A 248 -14.40 14.11 11.07
C GLY A 248 -13.41 14.15 12.24
N GLN A 249 -13.47 15.21 13.05
CA GLN A 249 -12.72 15.28 14.31
C GLN A 249 -13.16 14.20 15.32
N SER A 250 -14.43 13.80 15.31
CA SER A 250 -14.94 12.69 16.13
C SER A 250 -14.47 11.32 15.60
N VAL A 251 -14.36 11.15 14.28
CA VAL A 251 -13.78 9.97 13.64
C VAL A 251 -12.32 9.80 14.05
N VAL A 252 -11.49 10.85 13.92
CA VAL A 252 -10.08 10.85 14.37
C VAL A 252 -9.94 10.46 15.84
N LYS A 253 -10.79 11.02 16.71
CA LYS A 253 -10.80 10.68 18.15
C LYS A 253 -11.16 9.22 18.40
N GLU A 254 -12.14 8.68 17.66
CA GLU A 254 -12.53 7.27 17.79
C GLU A 254 -11.42 6.33 17.29
N MET A 255 -10.73 6.68 16.21
CA MET A 255 -9.57 5.93 15.71
C MET A 255 -8.44 5.89 16.74
N ASN A 256 -8.08 7.02 17.34
CA ASN A 256 -7.12 7.05 18.46
C ASN A 256 -7.61 6.20 19.65
N ARG A 257 -8.90 6.25 19.98
CA ARG A 257 -9.47 5.45 21.09
C ARG A 257 -9.39 3.94 20.82
N LEU A 258 -9.59 3.52 19.57
CA LEU A 258 -9.54 2.11 19.14
C LEU A 258 -8.12 1.58 18.99
N GLY A 259 -7.14 2.45 18.73
CA GLY A 259 -5.80 2.04 18.28
C GLY A 259 -5.79 1.70 16.79
N VAL A 260 -6.54 2.45 15.97
CA VAL A 260 -6.47 2.39 14.51
C VAL A 260 -5.53 3.48 14.03
N ILE A 261 -4.57 3.11 13.19
CA ILE A 261 -3.65 4.06 12.56
C ILE A 261 -4.46 4.96 11.61
N ILE A 262 -4.27 6.27 11.73
CA ILE A 262 -4.88 7.22 10.79
C ILE A 262 -3.96 7.33 9.59
N ASP A 263 -4.49 7.04 8.39
CA ASP A 263 -3.77 7.18 7.14
C ASP A 263 -4.19 8.45 6.38
N LEU A 264 -3.19 9.24 5.98
CA LEU A 264 -3.29 10.53 5.31
C LEU A 264 -2.91 10.47 3.83
N ALA A 265 -2.71 9.29 3.26
CA ALA A 265 -2.77 9.15 1.81
C ALA A 265 -4.12 9.69 1.28
N HIS A 266 -4.12 10.20 0.04
CA HIS A 266 -5.28 10.76 -0.66
C HIS A 266 -5.98 12.00 -0.06
N VAL A 267 -5.57 12.51 1.09
CA VAL A 267 -6.25 13.67 1.71
C VAL A 267 -5.70 15.01 1.21
N SER A 268 -6.45 16.10 1.37
CA SER A 268 -5.95 17.46 1.13
C SER A 268 -4.90 17.89 2.16
N VAL A 269 -4.06 18.86 1.82
CA VAL A 269 -3.09 19.46 2.77
C VAL A 269 -3.78 20.04 4.01
N ALA A 270 -4.99 20.60 3.86
CA ALA A 270 -5.79 21.07 5.00
C ALA A 270 -6.15 19.90 5.94
N THR A 271 -6.58 18.77 5.40
CA THR A 271 -6.88 17.54 6.14
C THR A 271 -5.63 16.96 6.79
N MET A 272 -4.48 16.95 6.09
CA MET A 272 -3.19 16.51 6.65
C MET A 272 -2.86 17.30 7.92
N LYS A 273 -2.86 18.63 7.82
CA LYS A 273 -2.52 19.54 8.93
C LYS A 273 -3.54 19.45 10.08
N ALA A 274 -4.83 19.36 9.77
CA ALA A 274 -5.88 19.23 10.78
C ALA A 274 -5.71 17.93 11.59
N THR A 275 -5.43 16.81 10.90
CA THR A 275 -5.24 15.51 11.56
C THR A 275 -3.95 15.47 12.37
N LEU A 276 -2.82 15.92 11.81
CA LEU A 276 -1.53 15.95 12.52
C LEU A 276 -1.58 16.79 13.81
N ARG A 277 -2.41 17.83 13.85
CA ARG A 277 -2.62 18.66 15.06
C ARG A 277 -3.61 18.03 16.06
N LEU A 278 -4.57 17.25 15.57
CA LEU A 278 -5.64 16.71 16.40
C LEU A 278 -5.33 15.32 16.98
N SER A 279 -4.64 14.47 16.21
CA SER A 279 -4.36 13.09 16.59
C SER A 279 -3.50 13.03 17.85
N LYS A 280 -3.82 12.08 18.73
CA LYS A 280 -3.06 11.78 19.95
C LYS A 280 -1.98 10.72 19.77
N ALA A 281 -1.94 10.10 18.59
CA ALA A 281 -0.96 9.10 18.20
C ALA A 281 -0.31 9.51 16.86
N PRO A 282 0.89 9.00 16.53
CA PRO A 282 1.46 9.20 15.23
C PRO A 282 0.53 8.70 14.12
N VAL A 283 0.63 9.33 12.95
CA VAL A 283 -0.16 8.98 11.77
C VAL A 283 0.72 8.37 10.68
N LEU A 284 0.08 7.85 9.66
CA LEU A 284 0.71 7.23 8.50
C LEU A 284 0.34 8.00 7.24
N PHE A 285 1.25 8.00 6.26
CA PHE A 285 0.89 8.13 4.85
C PHE A 285 1.27 6.80 4.21
N SER A 286 0.30 5.93 3.95
CA SER A 286 0.55 4.52 3.59
C SER A 286 1.18 4.35 2.21
N HIS A 287 0.99 5.32 1.31
CA HIS A 287 1.57 5.37 -0.03
C HIS A 287 1.57 6.82 -0.58
N SER A 288 2.48 7.66 -0.09
CA SER A 288 2.72 9.02 -0.62
C SER A 288 4.21 9.35 -0.67
N SER A 289 4.62 10.14 -1.67
CA SER A 289 6.03 10.48 -1.89
C SER A 289 6.31 11.96 -1.58
N ALA A 290 7.54 12.43 -1.76
CA ALA A 290 7.93 13.83 -1.51
C ALA A 290 7.46 14.83 -2.59
N TYR A 291 6.74 15.89 -2.19
CA TYR A 291 6.21 16.89 -3.13
C TYR A 291 7.31 17.72 -3.79
N SER A 292 8.38 18.06 -3.07
CA SER A 292 9.46 18.92 -3.58
C SER A 292 10.24 18.33 -4.77
N LEU A 293 10.13 17.01 -5.00
CA LEU A 293 10.76 16.34 -6.14
C LEU A 293 9.78 16.12 -7.30
N CYS A 294 8.51 15.86 -6.99
CA CYS A 294 7.43 15.78 -7.95
C CYS A 294 6.21 16.50 -7.37
N HIS A 295 5.87 17.65 -7.98
CA HIS A 295 4.81 18.58 -7.57
C HIS A 295 3.38 18.03 -7.83
N HIS A 296 3.15 16.77 -7.50
CA HIS A 296 1.86 16.11 -7.58
C HIS A 296 1.14 16.21 -6.23
N ARG A 297 -0.16 16.55 -6.21
CA ARG A 297 -0.90 16.79 -4.95
C ARG A 297 -1.14 15.55 -4.09
N ARG A 298 -0.86 14.34 -4.60
CA ARG A 298 -0.76 13.11 -3.80
C ARG A 298 0.51 13.02 -2.95
N ASN A 299 1.51 13.85 -3.23
CA ASN A 299 2.78 13.89 -2.49
C ASN A 299 2.74 14.89 -1.33
N VAL A 300 3.57 14.64 -0.32
CA VAL A 300 3.60 15.38 0.93
C VAL A 300 4.51 16.61 0.82
N PRO A 301 4.02 17.84 1.05
CA PRO A 301 4.84 19.05 1.05
C PRO A 301 5.72 19.17 2.29
N ASP A 302 6.83 19.91 2.18
CA ASP A 302 7.86 19.98 3.21
C ASP A 302 7.37 20.54 4.55
N ASP A 303 6.39 21.46 4.53
CA ASP A 303 5.78 21.99 5.74
C ASP A 303 4.95 20.92 6.48
N VAL A 304 4.35 19.97 5.75
CA VAL A 304 3.71 18.79 6.33
C VAL A 304 4.76 17.77 6.77
N LEU A 305 5.86 17.57 6.03
CA LEU A 305 6.97 16.71 6.47
C LEU A 305 7.61 17.18 7.79
N GLN A 306 7.66 18.50 8.02
CA GLN A 306 8.08 19.06 9.31
C GLN A 306 7.11 18.67 10.44
N LEU A 307 5.79 18.70 10.19
CA LEU A 307 4.79 18.22 11.15
C LEU A 307 4.90 16.70 11.36
N VAL A 308 5.20 15.92 10.31
CA VAL A 308 5.46 14.48 10.41
C VAL A 308 6.62 14.22 11.38
N ASN A 309 7.72 14.97 11.27
CA ASN A 309 8.83 14.87 12.22
C ASN A 309 8.39 15.20 13.66
N GLN A 310 7.72 16.34 13.85
CA GLN A 310 7.27 16.81 15.17
C GLN A 310 6.33 15.81 15.87
N THR A 311 5.48 15.14 15.09
CA THR A 311 4.52 14.14 15.59
C THR A 311 5.06 12.72 15.54
N ARG A 312 6.31 12.53 15.10
CA ARG A 312 6.96 11.24 14.90
C ARG A 312 6.13 10.28 14.01
N SER A 313 5.42 10.84 13.04
CA SER A 313 4.62 10.12 12.07
C SER A 313 5.49 9.48 10.99
N LEU A 314 4.87 8.74 10.08
CA LEU A 314 5.58 7.96 9.05
C LEU A 314 5.03 8.25 7.66
N VAL A 315 5.93 8.44 6.69
CA VAL A 315 5.60 8.49 5.26
C VAL A 315 6.16 7.25 4.58
N MET A 316 5.27 6.44 4.02
CA MET A 316 5.61 5.24 3.26
C MET A 316 5.57 5.58 1.77
N VAL A 317 6.73 5.50 1.12
CA VAL A 317 6.95 6.07 -0.22
C VAL A 317 6.24 5.23 -1.29
N ASN A 318 5.46 5.93 -2.13
CA ASN A 318 4.76 5.39 -3.29
C ASN A 318 5.70 5.26 -4.50
N PHE A 319 5.56 4.20 -5.28
CA PHE A 319 6.42 3.92 -6.43
C PHE A 319 5.79 4.34 -7.78
N TYR A 320 4.55 4.81 -7.81
CA TYR A 320 3.89 5.20 -9.05
C TYR A 320 4.68 6.28 -9.82
N ASN A 321 4.96 6.01 -11.10
CA ASN A 321 5.81 6.87 -11.94
C ASN A 321 5.35 8.33 -11.92
N ASP A 322 4.05 8.58 -12.03
CA ASP A 322 3.47 9.91 -12.08
C ASP A 322 3.62 10.66 -10.74
N TYR A 323 3.84 9.95 -9.63
CA TYR A 323 4.09 10.54 -8.30
C TYR A 323 5.58 10.59 -7.96
N VAL A 324 6.42 9.81 -8.66
CA VAL A 324 7.87 9.77 -8.48
C VAL A 324 8.57 10.75 -9.42
N SER A 325 8.33 10.66 -10.72
CA SER A 325 9.02 11.48 -11.72
C SER A 325 8.16 12.60 -12.28
N CYS A 326 6.87 12.66 -11.90
CA CYS A 326 5.86 13.54 -12.53
C CYS A 326 5.76 13.30 -14.06
N LYS A 327 6.15 12.10 -14.51
CA LYS A 327 6.15 11.67 -15.91
C LYS A 327 5.72 10.21 -15.98
N LYS A 328 5.47 9.73 -17.20
CA LYS A 328 5.11 8.32 -17.45
C LYS A 328 6.21 7.33 -17.09
N GLU A 329 7.47 7.74 -17.25
CA GLU A 329 8.64 6.91 -16.98
C GLU A 329 9.32 7.38 -15.69
N ALA A 330 9.66 6.43 -14.82
CA ALA A 330 10.47 6.66 -13.63
C ALA A 330 11.49 5.53 -13.46
N THR A 331 12.46 5.72 -12.58
CA THR A 331 13.49 4.73 -12.24
C THR A 331 13.57 4.50 -10.74
N LEU A 332 14.09 3.36 -10.32
CA LEU A 332 14.37 3.05 -8.92
C LEU A 332 15.21 4.13 -8.22
N SER A 333 16.18 4.72 -8.91
CA SER A 333 17.00 5.82 -8.38
C SER A 333 16.12 7.03 -8.00
N GLN A 334 15.08 7.34 -8.77
CA GLN A 334 14.19 8.45 -8.44
C GLN A 334 13.32 8.15 -7.21
N VAL A 335 12.93 6.89 -7.01
CA VAL A 335 12.28 6.48 -5.75
C VAL A 335 13.23 6.69 -4.56
N ALA A 336 14.50 6.32 -4.71
CA ALA A 336 15.51 6.59 -3.69
C ALA A 336 15.71 8.09 -3.42
N ASP A 337 15.54 8.96 -4.43
CA ASP A 337 15.57 10.42 -4.23
C ASP A 337 14.44 10.88 -3.29
N HIS A 338 13.22 10.33 -3.42
CA HIS A 338 12.13 10.64 -2.49
C HIS A 338 12.40 10.16 -1.07
N LEU A 339 12.97 8.96 -0.91
CA LEU A 339 13.37 8.43 0.39
C LEU A 339 14.43 9.32 1.05
N ASP A 340 15.44 9.76 0.30
CA ASP A 340 16.47 10.70 0.77
C ASP A 340 15.89 12.05 1.20
N HIS A 341 14.99 12.61 0.39
CA HIS A 341 14.38 13.90 0.68
C HIS A 341 13.52 13.84 1.94
N ILE A 342 12.69 12.81 2.10
CA ILE A 342 11.88 12.64 3.31
C ILE A 342 12.78 12.41 4.51
N LYS A 343 13.82 11.57 4.42
CA LYS A 343 14.81 11.40 5.48
C LYS A 343 15.45 12.74 5.87
N LYS A 344 15.79 13.58 4.91
CA LYS A 344 16.42 14.89 5.14
C LYS A 344 15.50 15.87 5.86
N VAL A 345 14.21 15.93 5.49
CA VAL A 345 13.26 16.91 6.04
C VAL A 345 12.57 16.40 7.31
N ALA A 346 12.09 15.15 7.28
CA ALA A 346 11.30 14.55 8.34
C ALA A 346 12.11 13.66 9.31
N GLY A 347 13.37 13.35 8.98
CA GLY A 347 14.22 12.44 9.73
C GLY A 347 14.09 10.98 9.29
N ALA A 348 15.13 10.18 9.52
CA ALA A 348 15.15 8.77 9.12
C ALA A 348 14.06 7.90 9.80
N GLY A 349 13.57 8.32 10.96
CA GLY A 349 12.49 7.64 11.68
C GLY A 349 11.09 7.84 11.07
N ALA A 350 10.98 8.65 10.01
CA ALA A 350 9.74 9.04 9.35
C ALA A 350 9.59 8.46 7.94
N VAL A 351 10.45 7.51 7.55
CA VAL A 351 10.49 6.93 6.20
C VAL A 351 10.10 5.44 6.23
N GLY A 352 9.31 4.99 5.27
CA GLY A 352 8.99 3.57 5.03
C GLY A 352 8.63 3.30 3.55
N PHE A 353 8.12 2.09 3.26
CA PHE A 353 7.77 1.66 1.90
C PHE A 353 6.27 1.42 1.73
N GLY A 354 5.67 2.00 0.70
CA GLY A 354 4.24 1.91 0.44
C GLY A 354 4.02 1.87 -1.06
N GLY A 355 4.48 0.80 -1.69
CA GLY A 355 4.80 0.76 -3.12
C GLY A 355 3.61 1.00 -4.03
N ASP A 356 2.38 0.80 -3.55
CA ASP A 356 1.15 0.92 -4.35
C ASP A 356 1.11 -0.13 -5.49
N PHE A 357 1.73 -1.28 -5.21
CA PHE A 357 1.71 -2.43 -6.12
C PHE A 357 0.27 -2.92 -6.31
N ASP A 358 -0.01 -3.39 -7.52
CA ASP A 358 -1.35 -3.70 -8.03
C ASP A 358 -2.40 -2.56 -8.01
N GLY A 359 -2.10 -1.40 -7.42
CA GLY A 359 -2.99 -0.23 -7.38
C GLY A 359 -2.81 0.69 -8.58
N VAL A 360 -1.59 0.72 -9.13
CA VAL A 360 -1.21 1.63 -10.22
C VAL A 360 -0.90 0.92 -11.53
N SER A 361 -0.91 1.71 -12.60
CA SER A 361 -0.73 1.20 -13.98
C SER A 361 0.72 1.23 -14.47
N ARG A 362 1.63 1.93 -13.77
CA ARG A 362 3.02 2.11 -14.18
C ARG A 362 3.93 2.08 -12.96
N LEU A 363 5.04 1.36 -13.07
CA LEU A 363 6.05 1.29 -12.02
C LEU A 363 7.43 1.65 -12.57
N PRO A 364 8.38 2.01 -11.69
CA PRO A 364 9.68 2.49 -12.11
C PRO A 364 10.50 1.34 -12.67
N VAL A 365 11.38 1.65 -13.62
CA VAL A 365 12.38 0.69 -14.08
C VAL A 365 13.27 0.28 -12.90
N GLY A 366 13.40 -1.03 -12.70
CA GLY A 366 14.05 -1.66 -11.55
C GLY A 366 13.13 -2.00 -10.37
N LEU A 367 11.85 -1.60 -10.43
CA LEU A 367 10.81 -1.81 -9.41
C LEU A 367 9.50 -2.36 -10.02
N GLU A 368 9.62 -3.26 -11.00
CA GLU A 368 8.48 -3.74 -11.79
C GLU A 368 7.45 -4.54 -10.99
N ASP A 369 7.86 -5.15 -9.87
CA ASP A 369 6.99 -5.96 -9.02
C ASP A 369 7.55 -6.08 -7.59
N VAL A 370 6.80 -6.75 -6.71
CA VAL A 370 7.15 -6.90 -5.29
C VAL A 370 8.45 -7.68 -5.06
N SER A 371 9.06 -8.30 -6.08
CA SER A 371 10.37 -8.98 -5.92
C SER A 371 11.56 -8.01 -5.86
N LYS A 372 11.32 -6.71 -6.15
CA LYS A 372 12.39 -5.75 -6.42
C LYS A 372 12.86 -4.93 -5.22
N TYR A 373 12.22 -5.02 -4.05
CA TYR A 373 12.64 -4.26 -2.86
C TYR A 373 14.14 -4.36 -2.54
N PRO A 374 14.83 -5.51 -2.66
CA PRO A 374 16.24 -5.53 -2.29
C PRO A 374 17.14 -4.77 -3.28
N ASN A 375 16.67 -4.46 -4.50
CA ASN A 375 17.37 -3.54 -5.40
C ASN A 375 17.32 -2.10 -4.85
N LEU A 376 16.18 -1.70 -4.28
CA LEU A 376 16.00 -0.38 -3.71
C LEU A 376 16.82 -0.23 -2.42
N VAL A 377 16.83 -1.26 -1.58
CA VAL A 377 17.70 -1.29 -0.40
C VAL A 377 19.18 -1.20 -0.81
N ALA A 378 19.60 -1.91 -1.86
CA ALA A 378 20.97 -1.81 -2.37
C ALA A 378 21.30 -0.39 -2.88
N GLU A 379 20.35 0.32 -3.50
CA GLU A 379 20.52 1.72 -3.87
C GLU A 379 20.65 2.63 -2.64
N LEU A 380 19.85 2.43 -1.59
CA LEU A 380 19.97 3.21 -0.36
C LEU A 380 21.32 2.97 0.35
N LEU A 381 21.80 1.73 0.38
CA LEU A 381 23.14 1.39 0.89
C LEU A 381 24.24 2.07 0.07
N ARG A 382 24.10 2.10 -1.26
CA ARG A 382 25.01 2.83 -2.16
C ARG A 382 25.03 4.33 -1.85
N ARG A 383 23.90 4.88 -1.41
CA ARG A 383 23.73 6.26 -0.94
C ARG A 383 24.12 6.47 0.53
N GLN A 384 24.83 5.51 1.12
CA GLN A 384 25.37 5.58 2.49
C GLN A 384 24.29 5.67 3.58
N TRP A 385 23.10 5.12 3.33
CA TRP A 385 22.18 4.83 4.43
C TRP A 385 22.82 3.81 5.36
N THR A 386 22.76 4.07 6.66
CA THR A 386 23.24 3.13 7.67
C THR A 386 22.30 1.93 7.77
N GLU A 387 22.81 0.78 8.23
CA GLU A 387 21.98 -0.40 8.45
C GLU A 387 20.79 -0.11 9.40
N ALA A 388 20.97 0.73 10.41
CA ALA A 388 19.89 1.12 11.33
C ALA A 388 18.79 1.93 10.62
N GLU A 389 19.15 2.84 9.71
CA GLU A 389 18.19 3.60 8.92
C GLU A 389 17.46 2.72 7.90
N ILE A 390 18.17 1.75 7.30
CA ILE A 390 17.58 0.75 6.41
C ILE A 390 16.57 -0.13 7.17
N ARG A 391 16.94 -0.67 8.34
CA ARG A 391 16.03 -1.47 9.19
C ARG A 391 14.82 -0.64 9.65
N GLY A 392 15.06 0.64 9.97
CA GLY A 392 14.04 1.67 10.18
C GLY A 392 13.02 1.70 9.05
N ALA A 393 13.49 1.97 7.83
CA ALA A 393 12.62 2.07 6.65
C ALA A 393 11.93 0.75 6.29
N LEU A 394 12.60 -0.40 6.51
CA LEU A 394 12.06 -1.71 6.21
C LEU A 394 10.90 -2.08 7.13
N ALA A 395 11.04 -1.93 8.44
CA ALA A 395 10.01 -2.37 9.39
C ALA A 395 9.94 -1.54 10.67
N ASP A 396 11.08 -1.17 11.25
CA ASP A 396 11.12 -0.70 12.64
C ASP A 396 10.37 0.63 12.82
N ASN A 397 10.36 1.50 11.80
CA ASN A 397 9.60 2.75 11.84
C ASN A 397 8.07 2.51 11.85
N LEU A 398 7.58 1.55 11.06
CA LEU A 398 6.17 1.16 11.07
C LEU A 398 5.82 0.54 12.42
N LEU A 399 6.61 -0.44 12.88
CA LEU A 399 6.38 -1.12 14.15
C LEU A 399 6.31 -0.12 15.31
N ARG A 400 7.21 0.88 15.34
CA ARG A 400 7.16 1.99 16.30
C ARG A 400 5.84 2.77 16.23
N VAL A 401 5.42 3.19 15.04
CA VAL A 401 4.16 3.92 14.87
C VAL A 401 2.97 3.08 15.34
N PHE A 402 2.95 1.79 14.98
CA PHE A 402 1.87 0.88 15.35
C PHE A 402 1.82 0.67 16.87
N GLU A 403 2.96 0.44 17.52
CA GLU A 403 3.07 0.33 18.98
C GLU A 403 2.63 1.63 19.70
N GLU A 404 3.05 2.80 19.20
CA GLU A 404 2.62 4.10 19.76
C GLU A 404 1.09 4.31 19.60
N VAL A 405 0.50 3.84 18.49
CA VAL A 405 -0.96 3.84 18.27
C VAL A 405 -1.70 2.86 19.19
N GLU A 406 -1.15 1.66 19.39
CA GLU A 406 -1.69 0.66 20.33
C GLU A 406 -1.66 1.17 21.77
N GLN A 407 -0.59 1.87 22.16
CA GLN A 407 -0.44 2.49 23.48
C GLN A 407 -1.39 3.67 23.71
N ALA A 408 -1.72 4.42 22.67
CA ALA A 408 -2.67 5.54 22.75
C ALA A 408 -4.13 5.09 22.93
N ARG A 409 -4.42 3.80 22.75
CA ARG A 409 -5.74 3.19 22.98
C ARG A 409 -6.19 3.44 24.43
N VAL A 410 -7.34 4.09 24.60
CA VAL A 410 -7.92 4.30 25.94
C VAL A 410 -8.49 2.97 26.44
N GLY A 411 -7.76 2.30 27.34
CA GLY A 411 -8.17 1.05 27.97
C GLY A 411 -7.04 0.17 28.54
N THR A 412 -5.77 0.50 28.27
CA THR A 412 -4.60 -0.31 28.68
C THR A 412 -3.81 0.25 29.87
N ASN A 413 -4.22 1.38 30.47
CA ASN A 413 -3.61 1.84 31.73
C ASN A 413 -4.12 1.03 32.92
N ASN A 414 -3.32 0.04 33.32
CA ASN A 414 -3.24 -0.44 34.69
C ASN A 414 -3.04 0.77 35.62
N GLY A 415 -4.01 1.01 36.51
CA GLY A 415 -3.83 1.84 37.70
C GLY A 415 -3.92 3.36 37.46
N THR A 416 -4.87 3.97 38.17
CA THR A 416 -4.81 5.37 38.64
C THR A 416 -4.73 6.48 37.58
N SER A 417 -5.78 6.65 36.77
CA SER A 417 -6.35 7.98 36.53
C SER A 417 -7.73 7.87 35.89
N LYS A 418 -8.77 8.22 36.66
CA LYS A 418 -10.15 8.38 36.16
C LYS A 418 -10.22 9.63 35.27
N SER A 419 -9.70 9.56 34.05
CA SER A 419 -10.17 10.46 33.00
C SER A 419 -11.52 9.92 32.50
N LYS A 420 -12.57 10.42 33.14
CA LYS A 420 -13.96 10.11 32.83
C LYS A 420 -14.29 10.76 31.48
N TRP A 421 -13.92 10.12 30.37
CA TRP A 421 -14.58 10.40 29.10
C TRP A 421 -16.07 10.23 29.35
N ARG A 422 -16.89 11.24 29.05
CA ARG A 422 -18.34 11.06 29.10
C ARG A 422 -18.70 10.08 28.00
N GLU A 423 -18.81 8.80 28.37
CA GLU A 423 -19.13 7.62 27.54
C GLU A 423 -20.44 7.73 26.73
N GLY A 424 -21.12 8.88 26.70
CA GLY A 424 -22.39 9.06 26.00
C GLY A 424 -22.32 9.81 24.66
N GLU A 425 -21.33 10.68 24.43
CA GLU A 425 -21.40 11.62 23.29
C GLU A 425 -20.83 11.09 21.96
N LEU A 426 -19.95 10.09 22.00
CA LEU A 426 -19.30 9.55 20.79
C LEU A 426 -20.01 8.31 20.22
N PHE A 427 -20.88 7.66 21.00
CA PHE A 427 -21.42 6.35 20.62
C PHE A 427 -22.52 6.38 19.56
N LEU A 428 -23.18 7.54 19.38
CA LEU A 428 -24.37 7.67 18.52
C LEU A 428 -24.22 8.69 17.38
N LYS A 429 -23.04 9.24 17.15
CA LYS A 429 -22.86 10.20 16.06
C LYS A 429 -22.79 9.47 14.73
N THR A 430 -23.70 9.84 13.83
CA THR A 430 -23.70 9.49 12.42
C THR A 430 -24.06 10.77 11.68
N GLU A 431 -23.35 11.08 10.60
CA GLU A 431 -23.63 12.24 9.75
C GLU A 431 -23.98 11.76 8.34
N LEU A 432 -25.27 11.62 8.04
CA LEU A 432 -25.71 11.14 6.72
C LEU A 432 -25.91 12.32 5.77
N GLN A 433 -25.37 12.19 4.56
CA GLN A 433 -25.82 12.96 3.41
C GLN A 433 -27.06 12.29 2.77
N THR A 434 -27.71 12.98 1.84
CA THR A 434 -28.85 12.44 1.07
C THR A 434 -28.38 11.34 0.12
N GLY A 435 -28.91 10.12 0.25
CA GLY A 435 -28.55 8.93 -0.54
C GLY A 435 -29.50 7.76 -0.24
N ASP A 436 -29.14 6.53 -0.65
CA ASP A 436 -29.92 5.28 -0.46
C ASP A 436 -29.96 4.82 1.02
N HIS A 437 -30.39 5.70 1.92
CA HIS A 437 -30.49 5.43 3.35
C HIS A 437 -31.91 5.68 3.88
N HIS A 438 -32.38 4.77 4.72
CA HIS A 438 -33.58 5.01 5.51
C HIS A 438 -33.25 5.72 6.82
N LYS A 439 -33.88 6.88 7.07
CA LYS A 439 -33.71 7.70 8.28
C LYS A 439 -34.48 7.15 9.49
N TYR A 440 -34.24 5.90 9.89
CA TYR A 440 -35.02 5.22 10.96
C TYR A 440 -34.93 5.86 12.37
N ARG A 441 -34.08 6.88 12.60
CA ARG A 441 -34.04 7.66 13.87
C ARG A 441 -33.89 9.18 13.74
N TYR A 442 -33.84 9.73 12.52
CA TYR A 442 -33.74 11.18 12.30
C TYR A 442 -35.12 11.85 12.15
N GLN A 443 -36.15 11.33 12.80
CA GLN A 443 -37.39 12.08 12.96
C GLN A 443 -37.15 13.18 14.00
N LYS A 444 -37.20 14.44 13.58
CA LYS A 444 -37.21 15.60 14.50
C LYS A 444 -38.31 15.37 15.54
N ILE A 445 -37.95 15.18 16.80
CA ILE A 445 -38.88 15.32 17.92
C ILE A 445 -39.30 16.80 17.94
N HIS A 446 -40.45 17.11 17.34
CA HIS A 446 -41.11 18.41 17.53
C HIS A 446 -41.86 18.35 18.87
N GLY A 447 -41.38 19.13 19.84
CA GLY A 447 -42.18 19.64 20.96
C GLY A 447 -42.41 18.68 22.13
N GLY A 448 -42.19 19.20 23.33
CA GLY A 448 -42.80 18.67 24.56
C GLY A 448 -41.80 18.16 25.59
N THR A 449 -41.38 19.06 26.48
CA THR A 449 -40.77 18.72 27.77
C THR A 449 -41.72 17.80 28.55
N ARG A 450 -41.34 16.54 28.74
CA ARG A 450 -41.86 15.72 29.85
C ARG A 450 -40.70 15.00 30.52
N THR A 451 -40.33 15.54 31.67
CA THR A 451 -39.48 14.91 32.68
C THR A 451 -40.15 13.63 33.15
N LEU A 452 -39.51 12.48 32.92
CA LEU A 452 -39.86 11.23 33.59
C LEU A 452 -39.31 11.29 35.02
N ARG A 453 -40.20 11.44 36.01
CA ARG A 453 -39.90 11.13 37.41
C ARG A 453 -40.27 9.66 37.70
N PRO A 454 -39.46 8.93 38.48
CA PRO A 454 -39.78 7.56 38.85
C PRO A 454 -40.69 7.50 40.09
N GLY A 455 -41.69 6.61 40.03
CA GLY A 455 -42.26 5.94 41.19
C GLY A 455 -43.59 6.50 41.74
N THR A 456 -44.66 5.72 41.62
CA THR A 456 -45.39 5.14 42.78
C THR A 456 -46.42 4.13 42.30
N ARG A 457 -46.41 2.94 42.91
CA ARG A 457 -47.46 1.92 42.80
C ARG A 457 -48.77 2.47 43.36
N THR A 458 -49.88 2.27 42.66
CA THR A 458 -51.17 1.95 43.28
C THR A 458 -51.94 0.97 42.40
N SER A 459 -52.52 0.00 43.08
CA SER A 459 -53.39 -1.06 42.59
C SER A 459 -54.82 -0.56 42.36
N ALA A 460 -55.47 -0.98 41.27
CA ALA A 460 -56.91 -1.25 41.22
C ALA A 460 -57.25 -1.98 39.92
N GLY A 461 -58.04 -3.05 40.02
CA GLY A 461 -58.45 -3.89 38.89
C GLY A 461 -59.56 -3.27 38.04
N GLY A 462 -59.82 -3.93 36.90
CA GLY A 462 -60.97 -3.65 36.03
C GLY A 462 -60.82 -4.40 34.71
N ALA A 463 -61.58 -5.48 34.55
CA ALA A 463 -61.71 -6.23 33.31
C ALA A 463 -62.59 -5.47 32.29
N ALA A 464 -62.33 -5.69 30.99
CA ALA A 464 -63.17 -5.46 29.78
C ALA A 464 -62.30 -4.85 28.66
N ALA A 465 -62.44 -5.10 27.37
CA ALA A 465 -63.18 -6.04 26.54
C ALA A 465 -62.57 -5.84 25.14
N LEU A 466 -62.38 -6.91 24.38
CA LEU A 466 -62.07 -6.83 22.94
C LEU A 466 -63.35 -6.43 22.19
N PRO A 467 -63.28 -5.57 21.16
CA PRO A 467 -64.31 -5.52 20.14
C PRO A 467 -63.92 -6.41 18.95
N ARG A 468 -64.72 -7.46 18.73
CA ARG A 468 -65.03 -8.00 17.41
C ARG A 468 -66.46 -7.57 17.06
N SER A 469 -66.67 -7.17 15.81
CA SER A 469 -67.88 -7.43 15.00
C SER A 469 -67.61 -6.80 13.63
N SER A 470 -67.29 -7.59 12.60
CA SER A 470 -68.24 -8.22 11.65
C SER A 470 -68.81 -7.17 10.69
N THR A 471 -68.76 -7.36 9.39
CA THR A 471 -69.43 -8.43 8.61
C THR A 471 -68.58 -8.80 7.37
N GLU A 472 -68.34 -10.09 7.06
CA GLU A 472 -69.25 -11.05 6.34
C GLU A 472 -69.52 -10.54 4.90
N GLU A 473 -69.29 -11.25 3.80
CA GLU A 473 -69.42 -12.67 3.40
C GLU A 473 -68.66 -12.84 2.05
N ASP A 474 -68.40 -13.97 1.39
CA ASP A 474 -68.27 -15.40 1.66
C ASP A 474 -67.61 -16.01 0.39
N GLU A 475 -66.63 -16.88 0.63
CA GLU A 475 -66.18 -18.11 -0.05
C GLU A 475 -67.09 -18.75 -1.17
N PRO A 476 -66.67 -19.81 -1.94
CA PRO A 476 -65.49 -20.66 -1.73
C PRO A 476 -64.68 -21.12 -2.96
N TRP A 477 -63.46 -21.55 -2.65
CA TRP A 477 -62.64 -22.47 -3.45
C TRP A 477 -63.00 -23.93 -3.12
N ARG A 478 -63.42 -24.72 -4.13
CA ARG A 478 -63.32 -26.20 -4.18
C ARG A 478 -62.63 -26.48 -5.53
N GLY A 479 -61.57 -27.27 -5.71
CA GLY A 479 -61.16 -28.50 -5.07
C GLY A 479 -61.07 -29.60 -6.14
N ARG A 480 -59.85 -30.15 -6.34
CA ARG A 480 -59.46 -31.37 -7.12
C ARG A 480 -59.46 -31.29 -8.66
N ARG A 481 -58.30 -31.62 -9.27
CA ARG A 481 -57.94 -32.97 -9.78
C ARG A 481 -56.54 -32.99 -10.42
N GLN A 482 -55.83 -34.10 -10.17
CA GLN A 482 -54.68 -34.59 -10.93
C GLN A 482 -55.07 -34.87 -12.40
N ALA A 483 -54.16 -34.63 -13.35
CA ALA A 483 -53.59 -35.65 -14.25
C ALA A 483 -53.01 -35.04 -15.55
N ARG A 484 -51.72 -35.39 -15.78
CA ARG A 484 -51.05 -35.76 -17.05
C ARG A 484 -51.03 -34.80 -18.26
N ALA A 485 -49.80 -34.61 -18.74
CA ALA A 485 -49.42 -34.20 -20.09
C ALA A 485 -50.03 -35.12 -21.19
N PRO A 486 -50.10 -34.64 -22.45
CA PRO A 486 -48.94 -34.77 -23.35
C PRO A 486 -48.68 -33.52 -24.22
N GLY A 487 -47.42 -33.31 -24.65
CA GLY A 487 -47.09 -32.39 -25.76
C GLY A 487 -47.42 -33.00 -27.13
N PRO A 488 -46.74 -32.62 -28.22
CA PRO A 488 -46.26 -31.30 -28.63
C PRO A 488 -46.93 -30.85 -29.96
N ARG A 489 -46.84 -29.57 -30.30
CA ARG A 489 -46.64 -29.05 -31.67
C ARG A 489 -46.35 -27.56 -31.63
#